data_AF-A0A7Y5U6E9-F1
#
_entry.id   AF-A0A7Y5U6E9-F1
#
_cell.length_a   1.000
_cell.length_b   1.000
_cell.length_c   1.000
_cell.angle_alpha   90.00
_cell.angle_beta   90.00
_cell.angle_gamma   90.00
#
_symmetry.space_group_name_H-M   'P 1'
#
loop_
_entity.id
_entity.type
_entity.pdbx_description
1 polymer ?
#
loop_
_entity_poly.entity_id
_entity_poly.type
_entity_poly.pdbx_seq_one_letter_code
_entity_poly.pdbx_strand_id
1 'polypeptide(L)'
;MKSTRLSLAAAIAVAIATTAVSVDTSARQQTGAAVAVDPDDIGGVVTGPKGPEAGVWVIAETTDLPTRFVRIVVTDDRGRYLVPDLPNAHYEVWVRGYGLTDSARVRATPGKTVNLTAVPAPDARAAAQYYPAGYWFSLINVPPPGEFPGTGPDGNGISPNLKSQAEYVRLIKSGGCLSCHALGTKATRELPPGLGHFNTTYDAWMRRIQSGQAGGNMRSTINLICAQ
;
A
#
# COMPACT_ATOMS: atom_id res chain seq x y z
N MET A 1 -6.95 -68.96 -72.66
CA MET A 1 -6.74 -68.11 -73.85
C MET A 1 -6.39 -66.70 -73.41
N LYS A 2 -5.25 -66.19 -73.87
CA LYS A 2 -4.86 -64.78 -74.10
C LYS A 2 -5.08 -63.74 -72.98
N SER A 3 -3.94 -63.31 -72.39
CA SER A 3 -3.45 -61.92 -72.21
C SER A 3 -4.43 -60.77 -71.98
N THR A 4 -4.09 -59.82 -71.08
CA THR A 4 -3.67 -58.42 -71.42
C THR A 4 -3.26 -57.66 -70.14
N ARG A 5 -2.37 -56.67 -70.33
CA ARG A 5 -1.56 -55.92 -69.36
C ARG A 5 -2.25 -54.66 -68.79
N LEU A 6 -1.63 -54.15 -67.72
CA LEU A 6 -1.43 -52.75 -67.32
C LEU A 6 -2.62 -51.95 -66.79
N SER A 7 -2.47 -51.40 -65.58
CA SER A 7 -2.45 -49.94 -65.36
C SER A 7 -1.94 -49.57 -63.97
N LEU A 8 -1.16 -48.50 -63.96
CA LEU A 8 -0.37 -47.88 -62.90
C LEU A 8 -1.26 -47.10 -61.92
N ALA A 9 -1.02 -47.20 -60.62
CA ALA A 9 -1.37 -46.14 -59.66
C ALA A 9 -0.40 -46.20 -58.47
N ALA A 10 0.59 -45.31 -58.48
CA ALA A 10 1.51 -45.10 -57.38
C ALA A 10 0.81 -44.23 -56.30
N ALA A 11 0.61 -44.80 -55.11
CA ALA A 11 0.21 -44.05 -53.93
C ALA A 11 1.44 -43.82 -53.05
N ILE A 12 1.91 -42.58 -53.01
CA ILE A 12 2.97 -42.13 -52.09
C ILE A 12 2.31 -41.89 -50.73
N ALA A 13 2.52 -42.79 -49.78
CA ALA A 13 2.13 -42.59 -48.39
C ALA A 13 3.23 -41.79 -47.68
N VAL A 14 2.93 -40.54 -47.31
CA VAL A 14 3.78 -39.72 -46.45
C VAL A 14 3.46 -40.10 -45.00
N ALA A 15 4.38 -40.82 -44.35
CA ALA A 15 4.31 -41.10 -42.92
C ALA A 15 4.86 -39.90 -42.14
N ILE A 16 4.00 -39.15 -41.45
CA ILE A 16 4.40 -38.09 -40.52
C ILE A 16 4.63 -38.74 -39.16
N ALA A 17 5.90 -38.92 -38.79
CA ALA A 17 6.29 -39.33 -37.45
C ALA A 17 6.28 -38.12 -36.51
N THR A 18 5.27 -38.02 -35.65
CA THR A 18 5.22 -37.01 -34.58
C THR A 18 6.05 -37.47 -33.39
N THR A 19 7.27 -36.98 -33.28
CA THR A 19 8.07 -37.08 -32.05
C THR A 19 7.55 -36.06 -31.03
N ALA A 20 6.86 -36.53 -30.00
CA ALA A 20 6.49 -35.70 -28.85
C ALA A 20 7.76 -35.42 -28.02
N VAL A 21 8.24 -34.18 -28.06
CA VAL A 21 9.28 -33.70 -27.14
C VAL A 21 8.58 -33.31 -25.85
N SER A 22 8.77 -34.11 -24.79
CA SER A 22 8.38 -33.73 -23.44
C SER A 22 9.23 -32.55 -23.00
N VAL A 23 8.65 -31.35 -23.06
CA VAL A 23 9.27 -30.16 -22.48
C VAL A 23 9.00 -30.24 -20.98
N ASP A 24 9.98 -30.71 -20.22
CA ASP A 24 9.97 -30.55 -18.76
C ASP A 24 10.07 -29.07 -18.43
N THR A 25 8.92 -28.38 -18.41
CA THR A 25 8.80 -27.07 -17.78
C THR A 25 8.84 -27.27 -16.27
N SER A 26 10.02 -27.59 -15.75
CA SER A 26 10.37 -27.24 -14.38
C SER A 26 10.35 -25.73 -14.30
N ALA A 27 9.18 -25.17 -13.98
CA ALA A 27 9.06 -23.84 -13.44
C ALA A 27 9.80 -23.81 -12.11
N ARG A 28 11.14 -23.73 -12.19
CA ARG A 28 11.97 -23.32 -11.08
C ARG A 28 11.52 -21.89 -10.81
N GLN A 29 10.65 -21.74 -9.81
CA GLN A 29 10.26 -20.47 -9.26
C GLN A 29 11.55 -19.68 -9.09
N GLN A 30 11.73 -18.68 -9.93
CA GLN A 30 12.96 -17.94 -10.05
C GLN A 30 13.08 -17.16 -8.74
N THR A 31 13.72 -17.77 -7.75
CA THR A 31 14.11 -17.11 -6.51
C THR A 31 14.83 -15.84 -6.97
N GLY A 32 14.23 -14.69 -6.67
CA GLY A 32 14.61 -13.41 -7.26
C GLY A 32 16.13 -13.24 -7.26
N ALA A 33 16.67 -12.78 -8.40
CA ALA A 33 18.12 -12.60 -8.58
C ALA A 33 18.76 -12.01 -7.31
N ALA A 34 19.74 -12.73 -6.77
CA ALA A 34 20.39 -12.41 -5.50
C ALA A 34 20.87 -10.96 -5.51
N VAL A 35 20.55 -10.23 -4.44
CA VAL A 35 21.05 -8.86 -4.25
C VAL A 35 22.56 -8.95 -4.01
N ALA A 36 23.34 -8.19 -4.76
CA ALA A 36 24.76 -8.05 -4.48
C ALA A 36 24.92 -7.28 -3.17
N VAL A 37 25.57 -7.90 -2.18
CA VAL A 37 25.83 -7.31 -0.87
C VAL A 37 27.34 -7.20 -0.74
N ASP A 38 27.83 -5.99 -0.50
CA ASP A 38 29.24 -5.73 -0.22
C ASP A 38 29.49 -5.65 1.30
N PRO A 39 30.74 -5.45 1.77
CA PRO A 39 31.09 -5.62 3.19
C PRO A 39 30.39 -4.69 4.17
N ASP A 40 29.94 -3.50 3.76
CA ASP A 40 29.26 -2.54 4.61
C ASP A 40 27.73 -2.50 4.39
N ASP A 41 27.20 -3.43 3.62
CA ASP A 41 25.77 -3.51 3.32
C ASP A 41 25.06 -4.66 4.04
N ILE A 42 23.74 -4.52 4.24
CA ILE A 42 22.85 -5.66 4.53
C ILE A 42 21.78 -5.71 3.44
N GLY A 43 21.69 -6.82 2.73
CA GLY A 43 20.70 -7.00 1.66
C GLY A 43 19.92 -8.30 1.77
N GLY A 44 18.90 -8.46 0.93
CA GLY A 44 18.13 -9.68 0.88
C GLY A 44 16.79 -9.51 0.18
N VAL A 45 15.89 -10.45 0.42
CA VAL A 45 14.53 -10.45 -0.12
C VAL A 45 13.52 -10.53 1.01
N VAL A 46 12.49 -9.69 0.94
CA VAL A 46 11.29 -9.79 1.76
C VAL A 46 10.23 -10.59 1.02
N THR A 47 9.63 -11.56 1.71
CA THR A 47 8.51 -12.34 1.18
C THR A 47 7.32 -12.28 2.13
N GLY A 48 6.12 -12.23 1.57
CA GLY A 48 4.86 -12.38 2.28
C GLY A 48 4.11 -13.63 1.81
N PRO A 49 2.87 -13.85 2.28
CA PRO A 49 2.07 -15.04 1.91
C PRO A 49 1.76 -15.17 0.41
N LYS A 50 1.90 -14.07 -0.35
CA LYS A 50 1.60 -14.01 -1.79
C LYS A 50 2.85 -13.99 -2.67
N GLY A 51 4.04 -14.22 -2.11
CA GLY A 51 5.32 -14.16 -2.82
C GLY A 51 6.18 -12.98 -2.37
N PRO A 52 7.04 -12.42 -3.24
CA PRO A 52 7.86 -11.26 -2.88
C PRO A 52 6.99 -10.07 -2.44
N GLU A 53 7.41 -9.40 -1.37
CA GLU A 53 6.66 -8.28 -0.79
C GLU A 53 7.28 -6.95 -1.25
N ALA A 54 6.59 -6.23 -2.12
CA ALA A 54 7.05 -4.96 -2.68
C ALA A 54 6.64 -3.76 -1.81
N GLY A 55 7.41 -2.66 -1.87
CA GLY A 55 7.04 -1.41 -1.22
C GLY A 55 7.03 -1.39 0.31
N VAL A 56 7.61 -2.40 0.97
CA VAL A 56 7.73 -2.45 2.44
C VAL A 56 9.06 -1.86 2.91
N TRP A 57 9.04 -1.27 4.11
CA TRP A 57 10.23 -0.74 4.74
C TRP A 57 11.03 -1.87 5.37
N VAL A 58 12.31 -1.96 5.01
CA VAL A 58 13.29 -2.74 5.76
C VAL A 58 14.09 -1.78 6.62
N ILE A 59 14.07 -2.00 7.92
CA ILE A 59 14.65 -1.13 8.92
C ILE A 59 15.82 -1.88 9.55
N ALA A 60 17.00 -1.26 9.53
CA ALA A 60 18.16 -1.67 10.32
C ALA A 60 18.38 -0.65 11.44
N GLU A 61 18.28 -1.09 12.71
CA GLU A 61 18.49 -0.25 13.89
C GLU A 61 19.59 -0.83 14.76
N THR A 62 20.43 0.05 15.32
CA THR A 62 21.46 -0.31 16.30
C THR A 62 21.56 0.74 17.41
N THR A 63 21.94 0.27 18.59
CA THR A 63 22.32 1.10 19.75
C THR A 63 23.78 0.91 20.14
N ASP A 64 24.57 0.19 19.33
CA ASP A 64 25.98 -0.09 19.62
C ASP A 64 26.90 1.12 19.33
N LEU A 65 26.39 2.10 18.60
CA LEU A 65 27.07 3.36 18.28
C LEU A 65 26.81 4.42 19.38
N PRO A 66 27.61 5.50 19.46
CA PRO A 66 27.42 6.56 20.48
C PRO A 66 26.04 7.21 20.49
N THR A 67 25.30 7.12 19.38
CA THR A 67 23.90 7.50 19.25
C THR A 67 23.13 6.38 18.57
N ARG A 68 21.84 6.24 18.89
CA ARG A 68 20.96 5.30 18.19
C ARG A 68 20.97 5.61 16.70
N PHE A 69 21.28 4.60 15.90
CA PHE A 69 21.32 4.71 14.44
C PHE A 69 20.21 3.87 13.83
N VAL A 70 19.50 4.44 12.87
CA VAL A 70 18.44 3.76 12.11
C VAL A 70 18.63 4.09 10.64
N ARG A 71 18.69 3.07 9.78
CA ARG A 71 18.65 3.22 8.32
C ARG A 71 17.48 2.40 7.77
N ILE A 72 16.73 3.01 6.86
CA ILE A 72 15.48 2.45 6.33
C ILE A 72 15.53 2.52 4.82
N VAL A 73 15.19 1.41 4.16
CA VAL A 73 15.07 1.31 2.71
C VAL A 73 13.71 0.71 2.35
N VAL A 74 13.32 0.79 1.09
CA VAL A 74 12.07 0.23 0.58
C VAL A 74 12.39 -0.87 -0.43
N THR A 75 11.69 -1.99 -0.33
CA THR A 75 11.84 -3.11 -1.27
C THR A 75 11.32 -2.76 -2.66
N ASP A 76 11.99 -3.27 -3.70
CA ASP A 76 11.49 -3.19 -5.08
C ASP A 76 10.30 -4.12 -5.37
N ASP A 77 9.81 -4.14 -6.61
CA ASP A 77 8.70 -4.99 -7.08
C ASP A 77 8.95 -6.49 -6.91
N ARG A 78 10.21 -6.89 -6.69
CA ARG A 78 10.62 -8.28 -6.46
C ARG A 78 10.99 -8.53 -5.00
N GLY A 79 10.59 -7.65 -4.10
CA GLY A 79 10.82 -7.74 -2.66
C GLY A 79 12.28 -7.55 -2.25
N ARG A 80 13.17 -7.13 -3.17
CA ARG A 80 14.60 -7.03 -2.88
C ARG A 80 14.91 -5.73 -2.17
N TYR A 81 15.86 -5.79 -1.25
CA TYR A 81 16.37 -4.61 -0.57
C TYR A 81 17.89 -4.68 -0.39
N LEU A 82 18.48 -3.50 -0.25
CA LEU A 82 19.88 -3.29 0.14
C LEU A 82 19.88 -2.09 1.08
N VAL A 83 20.35 -2.27 2.32
CA VAL A 83 20.60 -1.21 3.28
C VAL A 83 22.08 -0.86 3.16
N PRO A 84 22.43 0.27 2.53
CA PRO A 84 23.82 0.54 2.19
C PRO A 84 24.60 1.15 3.36
N ASP A 85 25.93 1.25 3.23
CA ASP A 85 26.89 2.03 4.06
C ASP A 85 26.60 2.00 5.58
N LEU A 86 26.44 0.81 6.13
CA LEU A 86 26.20 0.62 7.55
C LEU A 86 27.54 0.67 8.32
N PRO A 87 27.67 1.55 9.34
CA PRO A 87 28.78 1.47 10.27
C PRO A 87 28.92 0.07 10.87
N ASN A 88 30.15 -0.35 11.18
CA ASN A 88 30.40 -1.65 11.78
C ASN A 88 29.78 -1.73 13.20
N ALA A 89 28.69 -2.48 13.33
CA ALA A 89 27.89 -2.68 14.54
C ALA A 89 26.97 -3.90 14.38
N HIS A 90 26.30 -4.32 15.45
CA HIS A 90 25.19 -5.26 15.35
C HIS A 90 23.88 -4.52 15.14
N TYR A 91 23.09 -4.97 14.18
CA TYR A 91 21.79 -4.40 13.83
C TYR A 91 20.69 -5.39 14.14
N GLU A 92 19.55 -4.88 14.60
CA GLU A 92 18.27 -5.56 14.43
C GLU A 92 17.68 -5.13 13.09
N VAL A 93 17.29 -6.11 12.28
CA VAL A 93 16.70 -5.91 10.96
C VAL A 93 15.30 -6.48 10.94
N TRP A 94 14.31 -5.67 10.53
CA TRP A 94 12.91 -6.10 10.44
C TRP A 94 12.16 -5.35 9.35
N VAL A 95 10.97 -5.86 9.04
CA VAL A 95 10.06 -5.34 8.02
C VAL A 95 8.90 -4.63 8.70
N ARG A 96 8.53 -3.48 8.14
CA ARG A 96 7.28 -2.78 8.41
C ARG A 96 6.60 -2.47 7.08
N GLY A 97 5.26 -2.47 7.05
CA GLY A 97 4.51 -2.08 5.87
C GLY A 97 3.07 -1.72 6.20
N TYR A 98 2.40 -1.06 5.26
CA TYR A 98 0.98 -0.76 5.43
C TYR A 98 0.14 -2.04 5.33
N GLY A 99 -0.81 -2.20 6.25
CA GLY A 99 -1.59 -3.43 6.38
C GLY A 99 -0.82 -4.63 6.96
N LEU A 100 0.41 -4.42 7.43
CA LEU A 100 1.26 -5.44 8.05
C LEU A 100 1.52 -5.11 9.52
N THR A 101 1.73 -6.15 10.33
CA THR A 101 2.42 -5.99 11.62
C THR A 101 3.93 -5.98 11.39
N ASP A 102 4.68 -5.38 12.31
CA ASP A 102 6.14 -5.51 12.31
C ASP A 102 6.54 -6.99 12.31
N SER A 103 7.52 -7.35 11.48
CA SER A 103 8.07 -8.71 11.48
C SER A 103 8.89 -8.98 12.75
N ALA A 104 9.25 -10.25 12.95
CA ALA A 104 10.32 -10.58 13.88
C ALA A 104 11.61 -9.81 13.51
N ARG A 105 12.37 -9.44 14.54
CA ARG A 105 13.67 -8.78 14.41
C ARG A 105 14.76 -9.83 14.25
N VAL A 106 15.61 -9.67 13.25
CA VAL A 106 16.74 -10.56 12.97
C VAL A 106 18.03 -9.81 13.25
N ARG A 107 18.92 -10.40 14.05
CA ARG A 107 20.24 -9.81 14.29
C ARG A 107 21.17 -10.06 13.11
N ALA A 108 21.86 -9.02 12.65
CA ALA A 108 22.83 -9.10 11.57
C ALA A 108 23.95 -8.06 11.74
N THR A 109 25.04 -8.26 11.01
CA THR A 109 26.12 -7.28 10.84
C THR A 109 26.23 -6.94 9.35
N PRO A 110 26.89 -5.84 8.97
CA PRO A 110 27.21 -5.55 7.58
C PRO A 110 27.94 -6.72 6.88
N GLY A 111 27.78 -6.84 5.57
CA GLY A 111 28.26 -7.94 4.73
C GLY A 111 27.37 -9.18 4.72
N LYS A 112 26.11 -9.09 5.19
CA LYS A 112 25.22 -10.25 5.32
C LYS A 112 23.99 -10.15 4.42
N THR A 113 23.64 -11.29 3.81
CA THR A 113 22.33 -11.50 3.21
C THR A 113 21.34 -11.98 4.27
N VAL A 114 20.24 -11.24 4.45
CA VAL A 114 19.17 -11.55 5.41
C VAL A 114 17.85 -11.59 4.65
N ASN A 115 17.22 -12.75 4.57
CA ASN A 115 15.86 -12.83 4.04
C ASN A 115 14.86 -12.62 5.17
N LEU A 116 13.82 -11.84 4.91
CA LEU A 116 12.82 -11.47 5.90
C LEU A 116 11.43 -11.90 5.44
N THR A 117 10.54 -12.08 6.42
CA THR A 117 9.14 -12.43 6.16
C THR A 117 8.23 -11.29 6.66
N ALA A 118 7.45 -10.75 5.74
CA ALA A 118 6.38 -9.81 6.04
C ALA A 118 5.22 -10.54 6.73
N VAL A 119 4.66 -9.91 7.77
CA VAL A 119 3.57 -10.50 8.56
C VAL A 119 2.28 -9.70 8.32
N PRO A 120 1.26 -10.28 7.67
CA PRO A 120 -0.03 -9.61 7.52
C PRO A 120 -0.63 -9.24 8.87
N ALA A 121 -1.34 -8.12 8.91
CA ALA A 121 -2.20 -7.83 10.04
C ALA A 121 -3.22 -8.99 10.26
N PRO A 122 -3.60 -9.30 11.51
CA PRO A 122 -4.46 -10.43 11.82
C PRO A 122 -5.86 -10.30 11.20
N ASP A 123 -6.33 -9.07 10.98
CA ASP A 123 -7.60 -8.78 10.31
C ASP A 123 -7.57 -7.37 9.68
N ALA A 124 -8.62 -7.05 8.91
CA ALA A 124 -8.75 -5.76 8.24
C ALA A 124 -8.86 -4.56 9.21
N ARG A 125 -9.39 -4.78 10.42
CA ARG A 125 -9.54 -3.73 11.45
C ARG A 125 -8.18 -3.38 12.05
N ALA A 126 -7.33 -4.38 12.29
CA ALA A 126 -5.94 -4.19 12.70
C ALA A 126 -5.13 -3.52 11.57
N ALA A 127 -5.28 -4.00 10.33
CA ALA A 127 -4.62 -3.41 9.15
C ALA A 127 -4.89 -1.91 9.03
N ALA A 128 -6.14 -1.48 9.23
CA ALA A 128 -6.55 -0.07 9.22
C ALA A 128 -5.80 0.81 10.23
N GLN A 129 -5.22 0.24 11.30
CA GLN A 129 -4.42 1.00 12.27
C GLN A 129 -3.00 1.30 11.78
N TYR A 130 -2.50 0.56 10.80
CA TYR A 130 -1.12 0.66 10.30
C TYR A 130 -0.98 1.57 9.07
N TYR A 131 -2.09 1.86 8.38
CA TYR A 131 -2.10 2.81 7.28
C TYR A 131 -1.84 4.24 7.76
N PRO A 132 -1.10 5.05 6.97
CA PRO A 132 -0.80 6.42 7.33
C PRO A 132 -2.09 7.26 7.21
N ALA A 133 -2.12 8.39 7.91
CA ALA A 133 -3.20 9.36 7.80
C ALA A 133 -3.51 9.73 6.32
N GLY A 134 -2.47 9.93 5.50
CA GLY A 134 -2.63 10.22 4.06
C GLY A 134 -3.37 9.14 3.25
N TYR A 135 -3.33 7.88 3.66
CA TYR A 135 -4.09 6.82 2.96
C TYR A 135 -5.59 6.99 3.20
N TRP A 136 -6.01 7.35 4.41
CA TRP A 136 -7.41 7.65 4.70
C TRP A 136 -7.94 8.80 3.85
N PHE A 137 -7.09 9.79 3.60
CA PHE A 137 -7.41 10.87 2.68
C PHE A 137 -7.65 10.36 1.24
N SER A 138 -6.88 9.37 0.77
CA SER A 138 -7.10 8.77 -0.56
C SER A 138 -8.39 7.95 -0.67
N LEU A 139 -9.04 7.62 0.45
CA LEU A 139 -10.34 6.92 0.45
C LEU A 139 -11.52 7.89 0.29
N ILE A 140 -11.30 9.21 0.33
CA ILE A 140 -12.36 10.20 0.13
C ILE A 140 -12.85 10.11 -1.32
N ASN A 141 -14.14 9.83 -1.49
CA ASN A 141 -14.79 9.90 -2.78
C ASN A 141 -15.07 11.37 -3.14
N VAL A 142 -14.21 11.95 -3.96
CA VAL A 142 -14.35 13.36 -4.39
C VAL A 142 -15.53 13.45 -5.39
N PRO A 143 -16.52 14.32 -5.16
CA PRO A 143 -17.65 14.51 -6.08
C PRO A 143 -17.15 14.86 -7.49
N PRO A 144 -17.73 14.32 -8.58
CA PRO A 144 -17.27 14.61 -9.94
C PRO A 144 -17.48 16.09 -10.31
N PRO A 145 -16.79 16.61 -11.35
CA PRO A 145 -16.90 18.03 -11.73
C PRO A 145 -18.32 18.52 -12.00
N GLY A 146 -19.22 17.65 -12.49
CA GLY A 146 -20.62 17.98 -12.78
C GLY A 146 -21.51 18.23 -11.55
N GLU A 147 -21.02 17.94 -10.35
CA GLU A 147 -21.69 18.26 -9.08
C GLU A 147 -21.46 19.71 -8.62
N PHE A 148 -20.73 20.50 -9.42
CA PHE A 148 -20.39 21.88 -9.11
C PHE A 148 -20.95 22.86 -10.16
N PRO A 149 -21.42 24.06 -9.76
CA PRO A 149 -21.50 24.55 -8.39
C PRO A 149 -22.48 23.72 -7.54
N GLY A 150 -22.26 23.68 -6.22
CA GLY A 150 -23.13 22.95 -5.31
C GLY A 150 -24.59 23.41 -5.41
N THR A 151 -25.53 22.52 -5.07
CA THR A 151 -26.97 22.79 -5.24
C THR A 151 -27.72 22.96 -3.92
N GLY A 152 -27.01 22.96 -2.78
CA GLY A 152 -27.60 23.23 -1.47
C GLY A 152 -28.23 21.99 -0.81
N PRO A 153 -28.91 22.18 0.34
CA PRO A 153 -29.45 21.06 1.14
C PRO A 153 -30.55 20.28 0.42
N ASP A 154 -31.35 20.97 -0.40
CA ASP A 154 -32.41 20.37 -1.23
C ASP A 154 -31.88 19.69 -2.51
N GLY A 155 -30.56 19.74 -2.74
CA GLY A 155 -29.87 19.16 -3.89
C GLY A 155 -28.83 18.12 -3.49
N ASN A 156 -27.59 18.33 -3.92
CA ASN A 156 -26.46 17.42 -3.67
C ASN A 156 -25.76 17.65 -2.32
N GLY A 157 -26.29 18.54 -1.48
CA GLY A 157 -25.74 18.84 -0.15
C GLY A 157 -24.41 19.61 -0.18
N ILE A 158 -23.91 20.00 -1.36
CA ILE A 158 -22.70 20.82 -1.50
C ILE A 158 -23.10 22.31 -1.46
N SER A 159 -22.30 23.12 -0.77
CA SER A 159 -22.51 24.57 -0.68
C SER A 159 -22.59 25.20 -2.08
N PRO A 160 -23.63 26.00 -2.40
CA PRO A 160 -23.72 26.71 -3.69
C PRO A 160 -22.60 27.72 -3.93
N ASN A 161 -21.87 28.10 -2.87
CA ASN A 161 -20.70 28.96 -2.97
C ASN A 161 -19.47 28.21 -3.50
N LEU A 162 -19.45 26.88 -3.42
CA LEU A 162 -18.35 26.05 -3.91
C LEU A 162 -18.51 25.83 -5.41
N LYS A 163 -17.65 26.44 -6.22
CA LYS A 163 -17.87 26.57 -7.67
C LYS A 163 -17.22 25.46 -8.50
N SER A 164 -16.28 24.71 -7.95
CA SER A 164 -15.57 23.67 -8.68
C SER A 164 -15.07 22.54 -7.79
N GLN A 165 -14.85 21.37 -8.41
CA GLN A 165 -14.18 20.24 -7.77
C GLN A 165 -12.78 20.60 -7.27
N ALA A 166 -12.04 21.44 -8.00
CA ALA A 166 -10.71 21.88 -7.59
C ALA A 166 -10.75 22.67 -6.27
N GLU A 167 -11.76 23.53 -6.11
CA GLU A 167 -11.99 24.28 -4.87
C GLU A 167 -12.38 23.35 -3.71
N TYR A 168 -13.24 22.36 -3.96
CA TYR A 168 -13.55 21.30 -2.98
C TYR A 168 -12.29 20.58 -2.50
N VAL A 169 -11.45 20.12 -3.45
CA VAL A 169 -10.20 19.42 -3.14
C VAL A 169 -9.24 20.32 -2.37
N ARG A 170 -9.16 21.61 -2.71
CA ARG A 170 -8.35 22.59 -1.95
C ARG A 170 -8.81 22.70 -0.50
N LEU A 171 -10.12 22.85 -0.25
CA LEU A 171 -10.68 22.99 1.10
C LEU A 171 -10.45 21.73 1.96
N ILE A 172 -10.61 20.55 1.36
CA ILE A 172 -10.37 19.27 2.03
C ILE A 172 -8.86 19.04 2.30
N LYS A 173 -7.98 19.55 1.44
CA LYS A 173 -6.51 19.54 1.63
C LYS A 173 -6.04 20.74 2.45
N SER A 174 -5.17 21.56 1.87
CA SER A 174 -4.40 22.60 2.54
C SER A 174 -5.19 23.88 2.84
N GLY A 175 -6.40 24.03 2.29
CA GLY A 175 -7.25 25.22 2.49
C GLY A 175 -8.16 25.15 3.72
N GLY A 176 -8.25 24.00 4.38
CA GLY A 176 -9.17 23.77 5.49
C GLY A 176 -8.73 22.59 6.34
N CYS A 177 -9.23 21.40 6.05
CA CYS A 177 -9.19 20.27 7.00
C CYS A 177 -7.77 19.73 7.29
N LEU A 178 -6.91 19.60 6.28
CA LEU A 178 -5.54 19.09 6.48
C LEU A 178 -4.52 20.18 6.86
N SER A 179 -4.93 21.45 6.96
CA SER A 179 -4.00 22.54 7.27
C SER A 179 -3.49 22.50 8.72
N CYS A 180 -4.33 22.06 9.66
CA CYS A 180 -4.00 22.06 11.09
C CYS A 180 -3.62 20.68 11.64
N HIS A 181 -4.20 19.61 11.10
CA HIS A 181 -3.96 18.25 11.58
C HIS A 181 -4.18 17.21 10.48
N ALA A 182 -3.59 16.03 10.65
CA ALA A 182 -3.78 14.93 9.73
C ALA A 182 -5.17 14.29 9.89
N LEU A 183 -5.86 14.04 8.77
CA LEU A 183 -7.09 13.24 8.70
C LEU A 183 -6.74 11.75 8.63
N GLY A 184 -7.45 10.89 9.36
CA GLY A 184 -7.19 9.44 9.38
C GLY A 184 -6.34 8.95 10.55
N THR A 185 -5.88 9.85 11.41
CA THR A 185 -5.34 9.47 12.73
C THR A 185 -6.45 8.91 13.62
N LYS A 186 -6.12 8.14 14.66
CA LYS A 186 -7.14 7.59 15.58
C LYS A 186 -8.08 8.67 16.14
N ALA A 187 -7.54 9.83 16.53
CA ALA A 187 -8.31 10.96 17.07
C ALA A 187 -9.29 11.59 16.07
N THR A 188 -9.10 11.37 14.76
CA THR A 188 -9.98 11.86 13.68
C THR A 188 -10.83 10.74 13.07
N ARG A 189 -10.75 9.51 13.59
CA ARG A 189 -11.57 8.35 13.20
C ARG A 189 -12.53 7.89 14.29
N GLU A 190 -12.25 8.22 15.54
CA GLU A 190 -13.01 7.74 16.69
C GLU A 190 -13.57 8.91 17.52
N LEU A 191 -14.74 8.67 18.12
CA LEU A 191 -15.34 9.57 19.08
C LEU A 191 -14.85 9.18 20.48
N PRO A 192 -14.30 10.11 21.28
CA PRO A 192 -13.84 9.78 22.62
C PRO A 192 -15.03 9.43 23.52
N PRO A 193 -14.93 8.41 24.39
CA PRO A 193 -16.04 8.02 25.28
C PRO A 193 -16.60 9.17 26.13
N GLY A 194 -15.73 10.10 26.55
CA GLY A 194 -16.13 11.28 27.33
C GLY A 194 -16.89 12.36 26.56
N LEU A 195 -17.16 12.20 25.26
CA LEU A 195 -17.93 13.16 24.47
C LEU A 195 -19.43 13.17 24.85
N GLY A 196 -19.92 12.05 25.39
CA GLY A 196 -21.34 11.84 25.71
C GLY A 196 -22.06 10.94 24.70
N HIS A 197 -23.36 10.75 24.92
CA HIS A 197 -24.24 9.98 24.04
C HIS A 197 -25.02 10.88 23.09
N PHE A 198 -25.16 10.45 21.85
CA PHE A 198 -25.85 11.18 20.78
C PHE A 198 -26.76 10.22 20.02
N ASN A 199 -27.84 10.74 19.46
CA ASN A 199 -28.81 9.94 18.70
C ASN A 199 -28.23 9.43 17.38
N THR A 200 -27.34 10.20 16.76
CA THR A 200 -26.68 9.83 15.51
C THR A 200 -25.16 10.05 15.58
N THR A 201 -24.42 9.34 14.74
CA THR A 201 -22.98 9.57 14.57
C THR A 201 -22.69 10.96 13.99
N TYR A 202 -23.59 11.48 13.15
CA TYR A 202 -23.52 12.84 12.63
C TYR A 202 -23.54 13.87 13.76
N ASP A 203 -24.50 13.78 14.69
CA ASP A 203 -24.61 14.71 15.82
C ASP A 203 -23.37 14.66 16.72
N ALA A 204 -22.84 13.46 16.96
CA ALA A 204 -21.63 13.28 17.74
C ALA A 204 -20.41 13.94 17.06
N TRP A 205 -20.21 13.75 15.75
CA TRP A 205 -19.13 14.40 15.02
C TRP A 205 -19.30 15.92 14.96
N MET A 206 -20.52 16.41 14.72
CA MET A 206 -20.83 17.84 14.76
C MET A 206 -20.52 18.45 16.13
N ARG A 207 -20.84 17.76 17.23
CA ARG A 207 -20.45 18.21 18.57
C ARG A 207 -18.93 18.14 18.80
N ARG A 208 -18.26 17.12 18.27
CA ARG A 208 -16.82 16.88 18.44
C ARG A 208 -15.95 17.96 17.79
N ILE A 209 -16.28 18.37 16.57
CA ILE A 209 -15.51 19.40 15.84
C ILE A 209 -15.66 20.80 16.44
N GLN A 210 -16.70 21.01 17.24
CA GLN A 210 -16.96 22.29 17.92
C GLN A 210 -16.21 22.42 19.25
N SER A 211 -15.49 21.38 19.67
CA SER A 211 -14.75 21.37 20.93
C SER A 211 -13.45 22.18 20.86
N GLY A 212 -13.17 22.93 21.91
CA GLY A 212 -11.93 23.70 22.07
C GLY A 212 -11.88 25.00 21.26
N GLN A 213 -10.73 25.67 21.32
CA GLN A 213 -10.55 27.02 20.76
C GLN A 213 -10.73 27.08 19.23
N ALA A 214 -10.40 25.99 18.52
CA ALA A 214 -10.53 25.92 17.07
C ALA A 214 -11.96 25.57 16.60
N GLY A 215 -12.90 25.29 17.51
CA GLY A 215 -14.20 24.71 17.14
C GLY A 215 -15.07 25.59 16.25
N GLY A 216 -15.03 26.92 16.44
CA GLY A 216 -15.71 27.87 15.56
C GLY A 216 -15.17 27.84 14.13
N ASN A 217 -13.83 27.79 13.99
CA ASN A 217 -13.18 27.69 12.68
C ASN A 217 -13.50 26.38 11.99
N MET A 218 -13.40 25.25 12.70
CA MET A 218 -13.73 23.93 12.16
C MET A 218 -15.18 23.86 11.65
N ARG A 219 -16.13 24.41 12.42
CA ARG A 219 -17.55 24.48 12.00
C ARG A 219 -17.72 25.35 10.75
N SER A 220 -17.08 26.52 10.71
CA SER A 220 -17.12 27.42 9.56
C SER A 220 -16.57 26.75 8.29
N THR A 221 -15.44 26.04 8.40
CA THR A 221 -14.86 25.29 7.27
C THR A 221 -15.80 24.23 6.72
N ILE A 222 -16.53 23.50 7.57
CA ILE A 222 -17.52 22.52 7.08
C ILE A 222 -18.63 23.22 6.28
N ASN A 223 -19.09 24.39 6.69
CA ASN A 223 -20.14 25.14 5.98
C ASN A 223 -19.72 25.66 4.60
N LEU A 224 -18.40 25.74 4.34
CA LEU A 224 -17.88 26.04 3.01
C LEU A 224 -18.03 24.85 2.06
N ILE A 225 -18.11 23.63 2.60
CA ILE A 225 -18.16 22.39 1.83
C ILE A 225 -19.58 21.87 1.73
N CYS A 226 -20.23 21.69 2.89
CA CYS A 226 -21.58 21.16 3.00
C CYS A 226 -22.58 22.31 3.16
N ALA A 227 -23.72 22.22 2.47
CA ALA A 227 -24.87 23.04 2.76
C ALA A 227 -25.64 22.41 3.92
N GLN A 228 -25.85 23.19 5.00
CA GLN A 228 -26.71 22.81 6.13
C GLN A 228 -28.13 23.28 5.90
#